data_AF-A0A554IS68-F1
#
_entry.id   AF-A0A554IS68-F1
#
_cell.length_a   1.000
_cell.length_b   1.000
_cell.length_c   1.000
_cell.angle_alpha   90.00
_cell.angle_beta   90.00
_cell.angle_gamma   90.00
#
_symmetry.space_group_name_H-M   'P 1'
#
loop_
_entity.id
_entity.type
_entity.pdbx_description
1 polymer ?
#
loop_
_entity_poly.entity_id
_entity_poly.type
_entity_poly.pdbx_seq_one_letter_code
_entity_poly.pdbx_strand_id
1 'polypeptide(L)'
;MGILDKIFGSNEENEYKAVVAQISNPLMDKIDTLEDREVRDFFKTILDAAERSLRGILFMAPEEFHFKKMPTKEEVDFWLRKVSLALVAYSFHFFSVEEQPSVGQFSYKMYWQRMFDSYNKVFGENITVGEINHYAEGLKEDSEKGYSKSGDLEKMMEATTKDHATIAIELLKKIWHENIDSEVLNSLKAYKPHKPGYGVERLNPIAKKTLFLGARIWQAHQQIVQPFLPKLLTDY
;
A
#
# COMPACT_ATOMS: atom_id res chain seq x y z
N MET A 1 10.48 6.39 15.32
CA MET A 1 9.54 5.35 15.81
C MET A 1 8.35 5.36 14.87
N GLY A 2 8.14 4.26 14.18
CA GLY A 2 7.11 4.13 13.15
C GLY A 2 5.72 4.04 13.78
N ILE A 3 4.71 4.42 13.01
CA ILE A 3 3.28 4.36 13.37
C ILE A 3 2.87 2.94 13.85
N LEU A 4 3.59 1.92 13.42
CA LEU A 4 3.36 0.51 13.71
C LEU A 4 3.96 0.06 15.05
N ASP A 5 5.03 0.70 15.53
CA ASP A 5 5.67 0.41 16.84
C ASP A 5 4.65 0.60 17.98
N LYS A 6 3.59 1.38 17.74
CA LYS A 6 2.45 1.59 18.66
C LYS A 6 1.28 0.60 18.48
N ILE A 7 1.23 -0.15 17.37
CA ILE A 7 0.07 -0.94 16.95
C ILE A 7 0.24 -2.44 17.24
N PHE A 8 1.43 -3.01 17.05
CA PHE A 8 1.62 -4.49 17.09
C PHE A 8 2.58 -4.99 18.17
N GLY A 9 3.06 -4.13 19.08
CA GLY A 9 4.00 -4.55 20.12
C GLY A 9 5.40 -4.87 19.59
N SER A 10 6.42 -4.64 20.42
CA SER A 10 7.81 -4.58 19.96
C SER A 10 8.39 -5.91 19.48
N ASN A 11 7.91 -7.06 19.95
CA ASN A 11 8.49 -8.36 19.60
C ASN A 11 8.03 -8.88 18.23
N GLU A 12 6.73 -8.85 17.96
CA GLU A 12 6.16 -9.31 16.68
C GLU A 12 6.59 -8.39 15.52
N GLU A 13 6.77 -7.09 15.79
CA GLU A 13 7.32 -6.16 14.81
C GLU A 13 8.82 -6.35 14.56
N ASN A 14 9.59 -6.73 15.58
CA ASN A 14 11.02 -7.04 15.40
C ASN A 14 11.23 -8.33 14.61
N GLU A 15 10.44 -9.38 14.87
CA GLU A 15 10.45 -10.59 14.06
C GLU A 15 10.00 -10.31 12.63
N TYR A 16 8.95 -9.50 12.45
CA TYR A 16 8.52 -9.05 11.13
C TYR A 16 9.62 -8.26 10.40
N LYS A 17 10.24 -7.26 11.05
CA LYS A 17 11.34 -6.47 10.48
C LYS A 17 12.54 -7.36 10.13
N ALA A 18 12.84 -8.37 10.95
CA ALA A 18 13.93 -9.32 10.68
C ALA A 18 13.65 -10.21 9.47
N VAL A 19 12.44 -10.75 9.34
CA VAL A 19 12.04 -11.57 8.18
C VAL A 19 11.95 -10.70 6.92
N VAL A 20 11.39 -9.50 7.01
CA VAL A 20 11.40 -8.52 5.91
C VAL A 20 12.83 -8.22 5.50
N ALA A 21 13.73 -7.90 6.43
CA ALA A 21 15.13 -7.59 6.14
C ALA A 21 15.85 -8.77 5.44
N GLN A 22 15.61 -10.01 5.87
CA GLN A 22 16.16 -11.19 5.21
C GLN A 22 15.69 -11.35 3.76
N ILE A 23 14.48 -10.86 3.44
CA ILE A 23 13.88 -10.96 2.11
C ILE A 23 14.16 -9.69 1.28
N SER A 24 14.32 -8.51 1.91
CA SER A 24 14.52 -7.20 1.26
C SER A 24 15.98 -6.91 0.96
N ASN A 25 16.92 -7.28 1.84
CA ASN A 25 18.33 -6.94 1.66
C ASN A 25 18.94 -7.59 0.40
N PRO A 26 18.67 -8.88 0.09
CA PRO A 26 19.15 -9.49 -1.16
C PRO A 26 18.49 -8.91 -2.42
N LEU A 27 17.36 -8.20 -2.29
CA LEU A 27 16.79 -7.43 -3.38
C LEU A 27 17.50 -6.08 -3.50
N MET A 28 17.72 -5.35 -2.40
CA MET A 28 18.46 -4.07 -2.39
C MET A 28 19.81 -4.21 -3.10
N ASP A 29 20.52 -5.31 -2.86
CA ASP A 29 21.80 -5.61 -3.53
C ASP A 29 21.65 -5.92 -5.03
N LYS A 30 20.50 -6.44 -5.48
CA LYS A 30 20.20 -6.67 -6.91
C LYS A 30 19.66 -5.42 -7.61
N ILE A 31 19.10 -4.49 -6.85
CA ILE A 31 18.48 -3.27 -7.35
C ILE A 31 19.53 -2.30 -7.88
N ASP A 32 20.72 -2.28 -7.29
CA ASP A 32 21.85 -1.50 -7.78
C ASP A 32 22.48 -2.07 -9.07
N THR A 33 21.97 -3.21 -9.58
CA THR A 33 22.49 -3.89 -10.79
C THR A 33 21.54 -3.90 -11.98
N LEU A 34 20.36 -3.27 -11.88
CA LEU A 34 19.40 -3.17 -12.98
C LEU A 34 19.82 -2.06 -13.96
N GLU A 35 20.03 -2.40 -15.25
CA GLU A 35 20.24 -1.42 -16.33
C GLU A 35 18.94 -0.65 -16.65
N ASP A 36 19.06 0.61 -17.09
CA ASP A 36 17.93 1.54 -17.24
C ASP A 36 16.93 1.15 -18.34
N ARG A 37 15.88 0.42 -17.94
CA ARG A 37 14.59 0.22 -18.63
C ARG A 37 13.44 0.46 -17.62
N GLU A 38 13.32 1.71 -17.20
CA GLU A 38 12.65 2.17 -15.97
C GLU A 38 11.23 1.62 -15.73
N VAL A 39 10.31 1.75 -16.69
CA VAL A 39 8.89 1.37 -16.50
C VAL A 39 8.74 -0.13 -16.24
N ARG A 40 9.51 -0.95 -16.97
CA ARG A 40 9.42 -2.41 -16.86
C ARG A 40 9.98 -2.89 -15.52
N ASP A 41 11.08 -2.32 -15.09
CA ASP A 41 11.72 -2.69 -13.83
C ASP A 41 10.91 -2.20 -12.64
N PHE A 42 10.37 -0.99 -12.70
CA PHE A 42 9.47 -0.51 -11.65
C PHE A 42 8.20 -1.36 -11.55
N PHE A 43 7.57 -1.69 -12.68
CA PHE A 43 6.38 -2.55 -12.66
C PHE A 43 6.69 -3.96 -12.13
N LYS A 44 7.87 -4.50 -12.44
CA LYS A 44 8.34 -5.76 -11.85
C LYS A 44 8.47 -5.64 -10.33
N THR A 45 9.05 -4.55 -9.82
CA THR A 45 9.12 -4.28 -8.37
C THR A 45 7.73 -4.24 -7.73
N ILE A 46 6.74 -3.63 -8.40
CA ILE A 46 5.35 -3.62 -7.93
C ILE A 46 4.78 -5.04 -7.84
N LEU A 47 4.96 -5.87 -8.88
CA LEU A 47 4.50 -7.26 -8.88
C LEU A 47 5.16 -8.09 -7.77
N ASP A 48 6.47 -7.96 -7.61
CA ASP A 48 7.23 -8.66 -6.57
C ASP A 48 6.75 -8.24 -5.16
N ALA A 49 6.48 -6.94 -4.96
CA ALA A 49 5.92 -6.43 -3.71
C ALA A 49 4.51 -6.95 -3.44
N ALA A 50 3.65 -6.99 -4.46
CA ALA A 50 2.30 -7.54 -4.36
C ALA A 50 2.32 -9.03 -3.97
N GLU A 51 3.17 -9.84 -4.60
CA GLU A 51 3.33 -11.25 -4.27
C GLU A 51 3.85 -11.44 -2.83
N ARG A 52 4.87 -10.67 -2.44
CA ARG A 52 5.46 -10.75 -1.09
C ARG A 52 4.46 -10.39 0.00
N SER A 53 3.65 -9.35 -0.21
CA SER A 53 2.60 -8.97 0.74
C SER A 53 1.58 -10.10 0.93
N LEU A 54 1.16 -10.77 -0.15
CA LEU A 54 0.26 -11.93 -0.07
C LEU A 54 0.86 -13.05 0.77
N ARG A 55 2.10 -13.45 0.43
CA ARG A 55 2.80 -14.53 1.14
C ARG A 55 3.00 -14.19 2.62
N GLY A 56 3.40 -12.95 2.92
CA GLY A 56 3.54 -12.47 4.30
C GLY A 56 2.24 -12.58 5.08
N ILE A 57 1.12 -12.21 4.47
CA ILE A 57 -0.20 -12.28 5.12
C ILE A 57 -0.67 -13.71 5.30
N LEU A 58 -0.47 -14.59 4.31
CA LEU A 58 -0.86 -16.00 4.44
C LEU A 58 0.00 -16.78 5.45
N PHE A 59 1.27 -16.42 5.60
CA PHE A 59 2.22 -17.14 6.45
C PHE A 59 2.32 -16.57 7.88
N MET A 60 2.22 -15.25 8.03
CA MET A 60 2.48 -14.56 9.31
C MET A 60 1.22 -13.98 9.95
N ALA A 61 0.05 -14.10 9.31
CA ALA A 61 -1.17 -13.60 9.93
C ALA A 61 -1.40 -14.29 11.29
N PRO A 62 -1.57 -13.53 12.38
CA PRO A 62 -1.88 -14.14 13.65
C PRO A 62 -3.21 -14.89 13.55
N GLU A 63 -3.29 -16.04 14.22
CA GLU A 63 -4.45 -16.94 14.15
C GLU A 63 -5.76 -16.21 14.46
N GLU A 64 -5.69 -15.14 15.26
CA GLU A 64 -6.78 -14.24 15.64
C GLU A 64 -7.50 -13.56 14.47
N PHE A 65 -6.84 -13.36 13.33
CA PHE A 65 -7.46 -12.72 12.15
C PHE A 65 -8.02 -13.73 11.14
N HIS A 66 -7.87 -15.04 11.40
CA HIS A 66 -8.42 -16.11 10.56
C HIS A 66 -8.12 -15.96 9.06
N PHE A 67 -6.89 -15.54 8.71
CA PHE A 67 -6.46 -15.45 7.30
C PHE A 67 -6.10 -16.82 6.68
N LYS A 68 -5.94 -17.86 7.52
CA LYS A 68 -5.51 -19.20 7.11
C LYS A 68 -6.48 -19.81 6.09
N LYS A 69 -6.07 -19.78 4.83
CA LYS A 69 -6.80 -20.29 3.67
C LYS A 69 -5.80 -20.66 2.57
N MET A 70 -6.14 -21.65 1.76
CA MET A 70 -5.47 -21.87 0.48
C MET A 70 -6.20 -21.04 -0.58
N PRO A 71 -5.61 -19.93 -1.09
CA PRO A 71 -6.27 -19.10 -2.09
C PRO A 71 -6.39 -19.85 -3.43
N THR A 72 -7.49 -19.62 -4.14
CA THR A 72 -7.64 -20.12 -5.51
C THR A 72 -6.77 -19.33 -6.47
N LYS A 73 -6.59 -19.83 -7.69
CA LYS A 73 -5.86 -19.09 -8.73
C LYS A 73 -6.51 -17.74 -9.01
N GLU A 74 -7.83 -17.69 -9.09
CA GLU A 74 -8.59 -16.46 -9.33
C GLU A 74 -8.41 -15.45 -8.19
N GLU A 75 -8.25 -15.91 -6.96
CA GLU A 75 -8.02 -15.05 -5.79
C GLU A 75 -6.59 -14.51 -5.75
N VAL A 76 -5.60 -15.32 -6.14
CA VAL A 76 -4.22 -14.87 -6.33
C VAL A 76 -4.15 -13.83 -7.45
N ASP A 77 -4.78 -14.10 -8.59
CA ASP A 77 -4.83 -13.17 -9.73
C ASP A 77 -5.53 -11.86 -9.32
N PHE A 78 -6.64 -11.95 -8.58
CA PHE A 78 -7.34 -10.79 -8.02
C PHE A 78 -6.45 -9.99 -7.07
N TRP A 79 -5.74 -10.67 -6.17
CA TRP A 79 -4.81 -10.04 -5.24
C TRP A 79 -3.73 -9.28 -5.98
N LEU A 80 -3.00 -9.97 -6.87
CA LEU A 80 -1.89 -9.38 -7.62
C LEU A 80 -2.34 -8.15 -8.37
N ARG A 81 -3.49 -8.23 -9.05
CA ARG A 81 -4.09 -7.11 -9.76
C ARG A 81 -4.38 -5.92 -8.83
N LYS A 82 -5.15 -6.14 -7.75
CA LYS A 82 -5.61 -5.07 -6.87
C LYS A 82 -4.52 -4.46 -6.00
N VAL A 83 -3.63 -5.28 -5.46
CA VAL A 83 -2.50 -4.79 -4.68
C VAL A 83 -1.50 -4.05 -5.57
N SER A 84 -1.20 -4.55 -6.77
CA SER A 84 -0.35 -3.81 -7.71
C SER A 84 -0.94 -2.44 -8.05
N LEU A 85 -2.25 -2.35 -8.25
CA LEU A 85 -2.94 -1.09 -8.50
C LEU A 85 -2.81 -0.11 -7.32
N ALA A 86 -3.02 -0.59 -6.09
CA ALA A 86 -2.86 0.23 -4.89
C ALA A 86 -1.42 0.73 -4.75
N LEU A 87 -0.42 -0.12 -4.98
CA LEU A 87 1.00 0.27 -4.92
C LEU A 87 1.37 1.29 -6.00
N VAL A 88 0.82 1.16 -7.22
CA VAL A 88 0.95 2.16 -8.29
C VAL A 88 0.30 3.48 -7.88
N ALA A 89 -0.90 3.43 -7.31
CA ALA A 89 -1.64 4.62 -6.88
C ALA A 89 -0.93 5.37 -5.75
N TYR A 90 -0.41 4.64 -4.75
CA TYR A 90 0.40 5.20 -3.68
C TYR A 90 1.64 5.90 -4.23
N SER A 91 2.33 5.26 -5.18
CA SER A 91 3.52 5.83 -5.80
C SER A 91 3.23 7.09 -6.60
N PHE A 92 2.10 7.12 -7.31
CA PHE A 92 1.66 8.30 -8.06
C PHE A 92 1.37 9.51 -7.16
N HIS A 93 0.76 9.31 -5.99
CA HIS A 93 0.47 10.44 -5.08
C HIS A 93 1.62 10.79 -4.14
N PHE A 94 2.50 9.84 -3.84
CA PHE A 94 3.69 10.07 -3.03
C PHE A 94 4.69 11.04 -3.69
N PHE A 95 4.73 11.06 -5.03
CA PHE A 95 5.64 11.90 -5.83
C PHE A 95 4.93 13.05 -6.57
N SER A 96 3.79 13.50 -6.06
CA SER A 96 2.95 14.53 -6.67
C SER A 96 3.66 15.89 -6.76
N VAL A 97 4.34 16.10 -7.91
CA VAL A 97 4.57 17.27 -8.79
C VAL A 97 4.84 18.68 -8.22
N GLU A 98 4.39 19.04 -7.01
CA GLU A 98 4.40 20.44 -6.54
C GLU A 98 5.80 21.04 -6.33
N GLU A 99 6.87 20.24 -6.44
CA GLU A 99 8.26 20.68 -6.32
C GLU A 99 9.06 20.62 -7.64
N GLN A 100 8.41 20.31 -8.78
CA GLN A 100 9.09 20.09 -10.07
C GLN A 100 8.86 21.26 -11.07
N PRO A 101 9.91 21.72 -11.79
CA PRO A 101 9.77 22.69 -12.88
C PRO A 101 8.90 22.15 -14.02
N SER A 102 8.35 23.04 -14.86
CA SER A 102 7.35 22.71 -15.90
C SER A 102 7.74 21.57 -16.85
N VAL A 103 9.02 21.42 -17.16
CA VAL A 103 9.55 20.30 -17.98
C VAL A 103 9.46 18.97 -17.24
N GLY A 104 9.77 18.95 -15.94
CA GLY A 104 9.64 17.76 -15.08
C GLY A 104 8.19 17.29 -14.95
N GLN A 105 7.21 18.20 -15.00
CA GLN A 105 5.78 17.84 -14.96
C GLN A 105 5.32 17.08 -16.21
N PHE A 106 5.90 17.37 -17.38
CA PHE A 106 5.56 16.67 -18.63
C PHE A 106 6.14 15.25 -18.64
N SER A 107 7.42 15.10 -18.30
CA SER A 107 8.09 13.81 -18.18
C SER A 107 7.39 12.91 -17.15
N TYR A 108 7.00 13.48 -16.00
CA TYR A 108 6.23 12.80 -14.97
C TYR A 108 4.90 12.23 -15.50
N LYS A 109 4.10 13.05 -16.19
CA LYS A 109 2.81 12.61 -16.75
C LYS A 109 2.98 11.49 -17.77
N MET A 110 3.99 11.59 -18.65
CA MET A 110 4.28 10.54 -19.63
C MET A 110 4.73 9.24 -18.96
N TYR A 111 5.60 9.32 -17.96
CA TYR A 111 6.06 8.16 -17.20
C TYR A 111 4.88 7.42 -16.56
N TRP A 112 4.01 8.13 -15.86
CA TRP A 112 2.86 7.52 -15.20
C TRP A 112 1.81 6.99 -16.17
N GLN A 113 1.61 7.64 -17.32
CA GLN A 113 0.76 7.07 -18.37
C GLN A 113 1.31 5.72 -18.85
N ARG A 114 2.63 5.61 -19.10
CA ARG A 114 3.27 4.33 -19.48
C ARG A 114 3.13 3.27 -18.39
N MET A 115 3.18 3.67 -17.11
CA MET A 115 2.93 2.77 -15.98
C MET A 115 1.49 2.24 -15.99
N PHE A 116 0.51 3.11 -16.21
CA PHE A 116 -0.91 2.71 -16.29
C PHE A 116 -1.17 1.82 -17.51
N ASP A 117 -0.61 2.15 -18.66
CA ASP A 117 -0.71 1.34 -19.88
C ASP A 117 -0.10 -0.06 -19.68
N SER A 118 1.03 -0.13 -18.96
CA SER A 118 1.69 -1.40 -18.62
C SER A 118 0.82 -2.24 -17.69
N TYR A 119 0.23 -1.62 -16.66
CA TYR A 119 -0.73 -2.28 -15.78
C TYR A 119 -1.93 -2.84 -16.57
N ASN A 120 -2.54 -2.00 -17.41
CA ASN A 120 -3.69 -2.36 -18.24
C ASN A 120 -3.37 -3.53 -19.17
N LYS A 121 -2.21 -3.49 -19.82
CA LYS A 121 -1.76 -4.57 -20.70
C LYS A 121 -1.55 -5.90 -19.96
N VAL A 122 -0.93 -5.87 -18.78
CA VAL A 122 -0.62 -7.10 -18.02
C VAL A 122 -1.87 -7.75 -17.46
N PHE A 123 -2.79 -6.95 -16.91
CA PHE A 123 -3.99 -7.47 -16.25
C PHE A 123 -5.23 -7.49 -17.14
N GLY A 124 -5.16 -7.01 -18.38
CA GLY A 124 -6.30 -6.91 -19.28
C GLY A 124 -7.36 -5.93 -18.78
N GLU A 125 -6.91 -4.83 -18.16
CA GLU A 125 -7.76 -3.82 -17.53
C GLU A 125 -7.81 -2.54 -18.36
N ASN A 126 -8.69 -1.62 -17.98
CA ASN A 126 -8.74 -0.27 -18.53
C ASN A 126 -8.88 0.76 -17.40
N ILE A 127 -7.93 0.75 -16.46
CA ILE A 127 -7.90 1.70 -15.36
C ILE A 127 -7.67 3.11 -15.88
N THR A 128 -8.25 4.07 -15.18
CA THR A 128 -8.08 5.49 -15.41
C THR A 128 -7.50 6.16 -14.16
N VAL A 129 -7.23 7.46 -14.25
CA VAL A 129 -6.84 8.28 -13.10
C VAL A 129 -7.92 8.27 -12.00
N GLY A 130 -9.18 7.99 -12.35
CA GLY A 130 -10.27 7.83 -11.38
C GLY A 130 -9.99 6.69 -10.40
N GLU A 131 -9.63 5.51 -10.90
CA GLU A 131 -9.26 4.35 -10.08
C GLU A 131 -8.01 4.62 -9.26
N ILE A 132 -7.00 5.29 -9.84
CA ILE A 132 -5.79 5.69 -9.11
C ILE A 132 -6.13 6.59 -7.92
N ASN A 133 -6.96 7.61 -8.14
CA ASN A 133 -7.41 8.51 -7.07
C ASN A 133 -8.28 7.80 -6.04
N HIS A 134 -9.02 6.75 -6.42
CA HIS A 134 -9.83 5.99 -5.48
C HIS A 134 -8.98 5.21 -4.46
N TYR A 135 -7.90 4.56 -4.92
CA TYR A 135 -7.03 3.78 -4.03
C TYR A 135 -6.12 4.62 -3.14
N ALA A 136 -5.85 5.88 -3.53
CA ALA A 136 -4.92 6.78 -2.86
C ALA A 136 -5.55 8.15 -2.58
N GLU A 137 -6.84 8.15 -2.24
CA GLU A 137 -7.62 9.37 -2.00
C GLU A 137 -7.10 10.15 -0.79
N GLY A 138 -6.66 9.44 0.25
CA GLY A 138 -6.04 10.00 1.43
C GLY A 138 -4.69 10.64 1.13
N LEU A 139 -3.80 9.95 0.42
CA LEU A 139 -2.52 10.52 -0.01
C LEU A 139 -2.72 11.75 -0.90
N LYS A 140 -3.70 11.72 -1.80
CA LYS A 140 -4.09 12.88 -2.59
C LYS A 140 -4.51 14.04 -1.70
N GLU A 141 -5.40 13.78 -0.73
CA GLU A 141 -5.87 14.80 0.22
C GLU A 141 -4.70 15.37 1.05
N ASP A 142 -3.79 14.54 1.52
CA ASP A 142 -2.59 14.98 2.24
C ASP A 142 -1.67 15.83 1.35
N SER A 143 -1.48 15.45 0.09
CA SER A 143 -0.71 16.24 -0.88
C SER A 143 -1.33 17.63 -1.09
N GLU A 144 -2.66 17.71 -1.24
CA GLU A 144 -3.36 18.98 -1.50
C GLU A 144 -3.44 19.89 -0.26
N LYS A 145 -3.48 19.30 0.95
CA LYS A 145 -3.70 20.05 2.20
C LYS A 145 -2.47 20.17 3.09
N GLY A 146 -1.41 19.40 2.82
CA GLY A 146 -0.14 19.43 3.54
C GLY A 146 -0.21 18.99 5.00
N TYR A 147 -1.00 17.96 5.33
CA TYR A 147 -1.11 17.48 6.73
C TYR A 147 0.22 16.93 7.25
N SER A 148 0.91 16.13 6.43
CA SER A 148 2.25 15.62 6.72
C SER A 148 3.28 16.73 6.89
N LYS A 149 3.25 17.76 6.03
CA LYS A 149 4.16 18.93 6.08
C LYS A 149 3.89 19.82 7.31
N SER A 150 2.63 19.98 7.70
CA SER A 150 2.23 20.79 8.86
C SER A 150 2.33 20.08 10.20
N GLY A 151 2.55 18.76 10.19
CA GLY A 151 2.61 17.94 11.41
C GLY A 151 1.24 17.62 12.01
N ASP A 152 0.15 17.79 11.25
CA ASP A 152 -1.20 17.37 11.67
C ASP A 152 -1.34 15.84 11.57
N LEU A 153 -0.83 15.18 12.62
CA LEU A 153 -0.84 13.72 12.73
C LEU A 153 -2.25 13.12 12.73
N GLU A 154 -3.25 13.82 13.26
CA GLU A 154 -4.64 13.31 13.27
C GLU A 154 -5.15 13.19 11.84
N LYS A 155 -5.02 14.26 11.05
CA LYS A 155 -5.49 14.27 9.65
C LYS A 155 -4.67 13.38 8.73
N MET A 156 -3.35 13.35 8.89
CA MET A 156 -2.49 12.44 8.11
C MET A 156 -2.86 10.96 8.37
N MET A 157 -3.14 10.59 9.63
CA MET A 157 -3.56 9.23 9.96
C MET A 157 -4.97 8.90 9.46
N GLU A 158 -5.91 9.84 9.50
CA GLU A 158 -7.25 9.67 8.89
C GLU A 158 -7.14 9.39 7.40
N ALA A 159 -6.35 10.20 6.68
CA ALA A 159 -6.09 10.05 5.25
C ALA A 159 -5.46 8.68 4.93
N THR A 160 -4.39 8.32 5.63
CA THR A 160 -3.71 7.03 5.43
C THR A 160 -4.63 5.83 5.73
N THR A 161 -5.44 5.93 6.78
CA THR A 161 -6.40 4.86 7.15
C THR A 161 -7.45 4.64 6.08
N LYS A 162 -7.89 5.71 5.42
CA LYS A 162 -8.86 5.65 4.31
C LYS A 162 -8.32 4.80 3.17
N ASP A 163 -7.09 5.05 2.75
CA ASP A 163 -6.43 4.33 1.66
C ASP A 163 -6.21 2.85 1.99
N HIS A 164 -5.76 2.58 3.23
CA HIS A 164 -5.62 1.21 3.74
C HIS A 164 -6.96 0.47 3.72
N ALA A 165 -8.02 1.12 4.20
CA ALA A 165 -9.34 0.52 4.28
C ALA A 165 -9.91 0.21 2.90
N THR A 166 -9.73 1.10 1.91
CA THR A 166 -10.22 0.91 0.55
C THR A 166 -9.73 -0.41 -0.06
N ILE A 167 -8.41 -0.62 -0.11
CA ILE A 167 -7.86 -1.85 -0.70
C ILE A 167 -8.17 -3.08 0.16
N ALA A 168 -8.07 -2.97 1.49
CA ALA A 168 -8.29 -4.10 2.37
C ALA A 168 -9.73 -4.61 2.34
N ILE A 169 -10.73 -3.71 2.30
CA ILE A 169 -12.14 -4.08 2.20
C ILE A 169 -12.43 -4.86 0.92
N GLU A 170 -11.88 -4.43 -0.22
CA GLU A 170 -12.05 -5.16 -1.49
C GLU A 170 -11.48 -6.58 -1.42
N LEU A 171 -10.26 -6.71 -0.89
CA LEU A 171 -9.58 -7.99 -0.75
C LEU A 171 -10.33 -8.92 0.23
N LEU A 172 -10.77 -8.40 1.38
CA LEU A 172 -11.52 -9.17 2.38
C LEU A 172 -12.85 -9.69 1.83
N LYS A 173 -13.61 -8.86 1.11
CA LYS A 173 -14.85 -9.29 0.47
C LYS A 173 -14.62 -10.37 -0.58
N LYS A 174 -13.58 -10.22 -1.41
CA LYS A 174 -13.37 -11.12 -2.54
C LYS A 174 -12.73 -12.45 -2.15
N ILE A 175 -11.74 -12.43 -1.26
CA ILE A 175 -10.90 -13.60 -0.95
C ILE A 175 -11.36 -14.28 0.32
N TRP A 176 -11.76 -13.54 1.36
CA TRP A 176 -12.21 -14.13 2.62
C TRP A 176 -13.72 -14.07 2.82
N HIS A 177 -14.46 -13.49 1.86
CA HIS A 177 -15.92 -13.36 1.91
C HIS A 177 -16.43 -12.71 3.20
N GLU A 178 -15.65 -11.76 3.74
CA GLU A 178 -16.01 -11.04 4.95
C GLU A 178 -17.21 -10.12 4.69
N ASN A 179 -18.14 -10.10 5.65
CA ASN A 179 -19.27 -9.18 5.60
C ASN A 179 -18.83 -7.79 6.10
N ILE A 180 -18.85 -6.79 5.21
CA ILE A 180 -18.49 -5.41 5.55
C ILE A 180 -19.77 -4.59 5.65
N ASP A 181 -20.31 -4.51 6.86
CA ASP A 181 -21.52 -3.76 7.17
C ASP A 181 -21.22 -2.36 7.72
N SER A 182 -22.29 -1.65 8.11
CA SER A 182 -22.18 -0.31 8.68
C SER A 182 -21.42 -0.28 10.01
N GLU A 183 -21.42 -1.36 10.79
CA GLU A 183 -20.68 -1.44 12.04
C GLU A 183 -19.17 -1.45 11.78
N VAL A 184 -18.71 -2.26 10.83
CA VAL A 184 -17.29 -2.30 10.41
C VAL A 184 -16.85 -0.93 9.91
N LEU A 185 -17.65 -0.29 9.04
CA LEU A 185 -17.33 1.03 8.48
C LEU A 185 -17.31 2.12 9.56
N ASN A 186 -18.25 2.08 10.50
CA ASN A 186 -18.28 3.03 11.62
C ASN A 186 -17.09 2.82 12.56
N SER A 187 -16.69 1.56 12.80
CA SER A 187 -15.52 1.22 13.59
C SER A 187 -14.24 1.80 12.98
N LEU A 188 -14.06 1.67 11.65
CA LEU A 188 -12.93 2.26 10.93
C LEU A 188 -12.92 3.79 11.00
N LYS A 189 -14.08 4.45 10.88
CA LYS A 189 -14.19 5.92 11.00
C LYS A 189 -13.90 6.43 12.42
N ALA A 190 -14.29 5.65 13.43
CA ALA A 190 -14.08 5.97 14.83
C ALA A 190 -12.64 5.70 15.30
N TYR A 191 -11.84 5.00 14.51
CA TYR A 191 -10.45 4.69 14.83
C TYR A 191 -9.61 5.97 14.92
N LYS A 192 -9.03 6.21 16.09
CA LYS A 192 -8.14 7.35 16.39
C LYS A 192 -6.89 6.83 17.13
N PRO A 193 -5.92 6.24 16.43
CA PRO A 193 -4.76 5.60 17.07
C PRO A 193 -3.87 6.54 17.91
N HIS A 194 -3.96 7.85 17.67
CA HIS A 194 -3.25 8.87 18.43
C HIS A 194 -3.97 9.27 19.72
N LYS A 195 -5.22 8.84 19.95
CA LYS A 195 -6.01 9.17 21.15
C LYS A 195 -5.98 8.00 22.17
N PRO A 196 -5.64 8.27 23.44
CA PRO A 196 -5.72 7.26 24.49
C PRO A 196 -7.13 6.64 24.57
N GLY A 197 -7.22 5.31 24.62
CA GLY A 197 -8.49 4.59 24.68
C GLY A 197 -9.20 4.34 23.34
N TYR A 198 -8.63 4.79 22.21
CA TYR A 198 -9.14 4.55 20.84
C TYR A 198 -8.23 3.62 20.03
N GLY A 199 -7.53 2.71 20.71
CA GLY A 199 -6.63 1.74 20.11
C GLY A 199 -7.35 0.63 19.33
N VAL A 200 -6.57 -0.14 18.57
CA VAL A 200 -7.06 -1.24 17.71
C VAL A 200 -7.89 -2.26 18.48
N GLU A 201 -7.64 -2.44 19.79
CA GLU A 201 -8.32 -3.44 20.61
C GLU A 201 -9.84 -3.29 20.69
N ARG A 202 -10.38 -2.06 20.57
CA ARG A 202 -11.82 -1.80 20.66
C ARG A 202 -12.56 -1.88 19.32
N LEU A 203 -11.83 -2.12 18.24
CA LEU A 203 -12.43 -2.19 16.91
C LEU A 203 -13.16 -3.52 16.73
N ASN A 204 -14.16 -3.50 15.86
CA ASN A 204 -14.78 -4.72 15.34
C ASN A 204 -13.67 -5.64 14.77
N PRO A 205 -13.73 -6.98 14.96
CA PRO A 205 -12.69 -7.90 14.48
C PRO A 205 -12.37 -7.74 12.98
N ILE A 206 -13.37 -7.51 12.15
CA ILE A 206 -13.19 -7.29 10.70
C ILE A 206 -12.54 -5.92 10.43
N ALA A 207 -12.86 -4.90 11.23
CA ALA A 207 -12.17 -3.61 11.15
C ALA A 207 -10.68 -3.74 11.54
N LYS A 208 -10.34 -4.51 12.58
CA LYS A 208 -8.95 -4.82 12.92
C LYS A 208 -8.24 -5.54 11.77
N LYS A 209 -8.88 -6.56 11.21
CA LYS A 209 -8.40 -7.33 10.06
C LYS A 209 -8.17 -6.43 8.84
N THR A 210 -9.07 -5.48 8.61
CA THR A 210 -8.97 -4.47 7.55
C THR A 210 -7.73 -3.59 7.74
N LEU A 211 -7.54 -3.04 8.95
CA LEU A 211 -6.38 -2.21 9.26
C LEU A 211 -5.07 -3.00 9.14
N PHE A 212 -5.03 -4.23 9.64
CA PHE A 212 -3.88 -5.11 9.53
C PHE A 212 -3.50 -5.31 8.05
N LEU A 213 -4.46 -5.74 7.23
CA LEU A 213 -4.25 -6.00 5.81
C LEU A 213 -3.77 -4.76 5.05
N GLY A 214 -4.48 -3.64 5.20
CA GLY A 214 -4.12 -2.40 4.53
C GLY A 214 -2.74 -1.88 4.95
N ALA A 215 -2.42 -1.95 6.24
CA ALA A 215 -1.11 -1.57 6.76
C ALA A 215 0.02 -2.45 6.21
N ARG A 216 -0.19 -3.75 6.00
CA ARG A 216 0.82 -4.63 5.37
C ARG A 216 1.08 -4.28 3.91
N ILE A 217 0.04 -3.90 3.16
CA ILE A 217 0.19 -3.44 1.77
C ILE A 217 0.96 -2.11 1.73
N TRP A 218 0.65 -1.20 2.64
CA TRP A 218 1.38 0.05 2.79
C TRP A 218 2.84 -0.15 3.19
N GLN A 219 3.13 -1.06 4.12
CA GLN A 219 4.52 -1.42 4.45
C GLN A 219 5.28 -1.94 3.23
N ALA A 220 4.65 -2.80 2.42
CA ALA A 220 5.26 -3.27 1.18
C ALA A 220 5.58 -2.11 0.22
N HIS A 221 4.70 -1.10 0.14
CA HIS A 221 5.00 0.13 -0.59
C HIS A 221 6.23 0.83 -0.01
N GLN A 222 6.21 1.17 1.27
CA GLN A 222 7.28 1.95 1.91
C GLN A 222 8.66 1.26 1.87
N GLN A 223 8.69 -0.07 2.02
CA GLN A 223 9.92 -0.84 2.17
C GLN A 223 10.47 -1.35 0.84
N ILE A 224 9.61 -1.61 -0.15
CA ILE A 224 10.01 -2.24 -1.41
C ILE A 224 9.86 -1.28 -2.57
N VAL A 225 8.76 -0.53 -2.66
CA VAL A 225 8.44 0.26 -3.86
C VAL A 225 9.00 1.68 -3.75
N GLN A 226 8.70 2.37 -2.65
CA GLN A 226 9.07 3.76 -2.41
C GLN A 226 10.57 4.05 -2.60
N PRO A 227 11.52 3.19 -2.15
CA PRO A 227 12.95 3.45 -2.31
C PRO A 227 13.43 3.51 -3.77
N PHE A 228 12.67 2.94 -4.71
CA PHE A 228 13.00 2.98 -6.14
C PHE A 228 12.52 4.24 -6.85
N LEU A 229 11.48 4.89 -6.32
CA LEU A 229 10.83 6.03 -6.96
C LEU A 229 11.79 7.17 -7.29
N PRO A 230 12.76 7.57 -6.42
CA PRO A 230 13.69 8.63 -6.75
C PRO A 230 14.58 8.31 -7.96
N LYS A 231 15.05 7.06 -8.10
CA LYS A 231 15.93 6.65 -9.21
C LYS A 231 15.21 6.73 -10.56
N LEU A 232 13.93 6.39 -10.58
CA LEU A 232 13.08 6.40 -11.78
C LEU A 232 12.73 7.81 -12.28
N LEU A 233 12.98 8.83 -11.46
CA LEU A 233 12.66 10.23 -11.76
C LEU A 233 13.90 11.09 -12.02
N THR A 234 15.11 10.55 -11.82
CA THR A 234 16.37 11.23 -12.13
C THR A 234 16.88 10.97 -13.54
N ASP A 235 16.35 9.95 -14.22
CA ASP A 235 16.76 9.52 -15.56
C ASP A 235 15.92 10.15 -16.70
N TYR A 236 15.10 11.18 -16.38
CA TYR A 236 14.30 11.99 -17.33
C TYR A 236 14.63 13.47 -17.33
#